data_AF-A0A524JND2-F1
#
_entry.id   AF-A0A524JND2-F1
#
_cell.length_a   1.000
_cell.length_b   1.000
_cell.length_c   1.000
_cell.angle_alpha   90.00
_cell.angle_beta   90.00
_cell.angle_gamma   90.00
#
_symmetry.space_group_name_H-M   'P 1'
#
loop_
_entity.id
_entity.type
_entity.pdbx_description
1 polymer ?
#
loop_
_entity_poly.entity_id
_entity_poly.type
_entity_poly.pdbx_seq_one_letter_code
_entity_poly.pdbx_strand_id
1 'polypeptide(L)'
;QAQGGSYYKQLGAAEEELKKTKLELREAEHARDSIKKQITGDEPVLIGMENEGISDEVDPSSIVNTEVDARITELHKQLDILSLNFTDQHPDVIATKRLIIQLQDRKVADAAKYKSSSFDPGRNYSPMLQQLNLALTDSEAKVASMRARVEEYTDRYNQLKSMSNTVPEVEAALAQLNRDYQVNKTNYERLLERRESAKIASKLGSASKLMSFKIIDPPTVPESPSGPMRDALYSMVFFAALGAGIAVAFALSQLRPSFHTQSSLREITGRPVIGSIPMIWTSKEQKERKKRLFALGLSLLSLFGLYGVLMLKMS
;
A
#
# COMPACT_ATOMS: atom_id res chain seq x y z
N GLN A 1 -13.63 -0.78 -22.06
CA GLN A 1 -13.48 0.67 -22.34
C GLN A 1 -14.59 1.27 -23.22
N ALA A 2 -15.53 0.50 -23.80
CA ALA A 2 -16.57 1.08 -24.67
C ALA A 2 -17.79 1.70 -23.96
N GLN A 3 -17.98 1.46 -22.65
CA GLN A 3 -19.21 1.87 -21.94
C GLN A 3 -19.17 3.30 -21.37
N GLY A 4 -18.03 3.78 -20.88
CA GLY A 4 -17.90 5.14 -20.33
C GLY A 4 -18.29 6.24 -21.35
N GLY A 5 -17.87 6.09 -22.60
CA GLY A 5 -18.25 7.02 -23.68
C GLY A 5 -19.73 6.97 -24.08
N SER A 6 -20.46 5.92 -23.70
CA SER A 6 -21.91 5.80 -23.94
C SER A 6 -22.71 6.67 -22.96
N TYR A 7 -22.32 6.70 -21.67
CA TYR A 7 -23.01 7.47 -20.64
C TYR A 7 -22.91 8.98 -20.87
N TYR A 8 -21.72 9.49 -21.22
CA TYR A 8 -21.56 10.91 -21.55
C TYR A 8 -22.39 11.32 -22.78
N LYS A 9 -22.53 10.44 -23.78
CA LYS A 9 -23.41 10.68 -24.93
C LYS A 9 -24.89 10.73 -24.54
N GLN A 10 -25.32 9.80 -23.68
CA GLN A 10 -26.70 9.78 -23.18
C GLN A 10 -27.01 11.00 -22.31
N LEU A 11 -26.05 11.42 -21.47
CA LEU A 11 -26.16 12.64 -20.65
C LEU A 11 -26.28 13.89 -21.53
N GLY A 12 -25.45 14.00 -22.57
CA GLY A 12 -25.52 15.10 -23.53
C GLY A 12 -26.86 15.16 -24.26
N ALA A 13 -27.37 14.01 -24.71
CA ALA A 13 -28.69 13.94 -25.34
C ALA A 13 -29.83 14.34 -24.38
N ALA A 14 -29.78 13.88 -23.12
CA ALA A 14 -30.77 14.26 -22.11
C ALA A 14 -30.70 15.76 -21.75
N GLU A 15 -29.50 16.35 -21.72
CA GLU A 15 -29.32 17.79 -21.50
C GLU A 15 -29.92 18.61 -22.65
N GLU A 16 -29.71 18.18 -23.89
CA GLU A 16 -30.28 18.84 -25.07
C GLU A 16 -31.82 18.75 -25.08
N GLU A 17 -32.37 17.59 -24.75
CA GLU A 17 -33.83 17.36 -24.65
C GLU A 17 -34.46 18.21 -23.52
N LEU A 18 -33.77 18.33 -22.38
CA LEU A 18 -34.18 19.22 -21.29
C LEU A 18 -34.15 20.70 -21.70
N LYS A 19 -33.09 21.15 -22.38
CA LYS A 19 -32.98 22.54 -22.85
C LYS A 19 -34.09 22.86 -23.84
N LYS A 20 -34.37 21.95 -24.77
CA LYS A 20 -35.44 22.08 -25.75
C LYS A 20 -36.81 22.18 -25.07
N THR A 21 -37.14 21.28 -24.15
CA THR A 21 -38.43 21.31 -23.44
C THR A 21 -38.60 22.51 -22.53
N LYS A 22 -37.52 23.01 -21.90
CA LYS A 22 -37.56 24.29 -21.16
C LYS A 22 -37.82 25.49 -22.05
N LEU A 23 -37.29 25.47 -23.28
CA LEU A 23 -37.59 26.51 -24.27
C LEU A 23 -39.06 26.45 -24.69
N GLU A 24 -39.57 25.25 -25.03
CA GLU A 24 -40.97 25.05 -25.40
C GLU A 24 -41.94 25.41 -24.25
N LEU A 25 -41.57 25.17 -22.99
CA LEU A 25 -42.33 25.61 -21.83
C LEU A 25 -42.41 27.15 -21.77
N ARG A 26 -41.28 27.84 -21.94
CA ARG A 26 -41.24 29.30 -21.93
C ARG A 26 -42.10 29.90 -23.05
N GLU A 27 -42.05 29.30 -24.23
CA GLU A 27 -42.91 29.67 -25.36
C GLU A 27 -44.40 29.49 -25.03
N ALA A 28 -44.77 28.36 -24.42
CA ALA A 28 -46.14 28.11 -23.97
C ALA A 28 -46.59 29.09 -22.88
N GLU A 29 -45.72 29.44 -21.93
CA GLU A 29 -46.02 30.43 -20.89
C GLU A 29 -46.25 31.82 -21.47
N HIS A 30 -45.42 32.25 -22.43
CA HIS A 30 -45.62 33.51 -23.13
C HIS A 30 -46.93 33.55 -23.94
N ALA A 31 -47.31 32.42 -24.57
CA ALA A 31 -48.59 32.31 -25.28
C ALA A 31 -49.79 32.39 -24.32
N ARG A 32 -49.70 31.78 -23.14
CA ARG A 32 -50.72 31.85 -22.09
C ARG A 32 -50.85 33.28 -21.56
N ASP A 33 -49.72 33.94 -21.33
CA ASP A 33 -49.69 35.31 -20.79
C ASP A 33 -50.21 36.34 -21.79
N SER A 34 -49.98 36.16 -23.10
CA SER A 34 -50.53 37.06 -24.13
C SER A 34 -52.06 36.95 -24.22
N ILE A 35 -52.63 35.75 -24.16
CA ILE A 35 -54.09 35.53 -24.12
C ILE A 35 -54.68 36.15 -22.84
N LYS A 36 -54.02 35.95 -21.70
CA LYS A 36 -54.43 36.54 -20.42
C LYS A 36 -54.47 38.07 -20.47
N LYS A 37 -53.48 38.71 -21.11
CA LYS A 37 -53.45 40.16 -21.31
C LYS A 37 -54.61 40.65 -22.18
N GLN A 38 -54.93 39.95 -23.27
CA GLN A 38 -56.08 40.27 -24.13
C GLN A 38 -57.43 40.20 -23.39
N ILE A 39 -57.59 39.26 -22.45
CA ILE A 39 -58.81 39.15 -21.62
C ILE A 39 -58.92 40.31 -20.62
N THR A 40 -57.78 40.73 -20.05
CA THR A 40 -57.74 41.74 -18.98
C THR A 40 -57.88 43.17 -19.54
N GLY A 41 -57.77 43.36 -20.86
CA GLY A 41 -57.89 44.67 -21.51
C GLY A 41 -56.66 45.57 -21.35
N ASP A 42 -55.61 45.07 -20.68
CA ASP A 42 -54.28 45.67 -20.66
C ASP A 42 -53.60 45.38 -22.01
N GLU A 43 -53.97 46.13 -23.05
CA GLU A 43 -53.03 46.41 -24.13
C GLU A 43 -51.98 47.38 -23.58
N PRO A 44 -50.71 46.96 -23.37
CA PRO A 44 -49.65 47.93 -23.39
C PRO A 44 -49.61 48.41 -24.83
N VAL A 45 -50.16 49.60 -25.09
CA VAL A 45 -49.74 50.38 -26.24
C VAL A 45 -48.22 50.46 -26.08
N LEU A 46 -47.49 49.79 -26.96
CA LEU A 46 -46.05 49.91 -27.11
C LEU A 46 -45.77 51.34 -27.59
N ILE A 47 -45.91 52.32 -26.70
CA ILE A 47 -45.29 53.63 -26.83
C ILE A 47 -43.88 53.45 -26.28
N GLY A 48 -42.94 53.30 -27.21
CA GLY A 48 -41.54 53.48 -26.89
C GLY A 48 -41.30 54.89 -26.35
N MET A 49 -40.34 54.94 -25.42
CA MET A 49 -39.63 56.10 -24.88
C MET A 49 -40.16 56.68 -23.56
N GLU A 50 -39.48 56.24 -22.49
CA GLU A 50 -38.75 57.11 -21.55
C GLU A 50 -39.57 58.14 -20.75
N ASN A 51 -39.99 57.82 -19.51
CA ASN A 51 -39.32 58.29 -18.29
C ASN A 51 -40.11 57.94 -17.00
N GLU A 52 -39.32 57.62 -15.98
CA GLU A 52 -39.52 57.81 -14.53
C GLU A 52 -40.75 57.24 -13.79
N GLY A 53 -40.45 56.58 -12.67
CA GLY A 53 -41.33 56.57 -11.50
C GLY A 53 -41.89 55.19 -11.14
N ILE A 54 -41.09 54.40 -10.41
CA ILE A 54 -41.60 53.27 -9.63
C ILE A 54 -42.42 53.85 -8.47
N SER A 55 -43.72 53.56 -8.47
CA SER A 55 -44.49 53.44 -7.23
C SER A 55 -45.49 52.30 -7.39
N ASP A 56 -45.15 51.17 -6.77
CA ASP A 56 -46.11 50.13 -6.40
C ASP A 56 -47.18 50.73 -5.49
N GLU A 57 -48.29 51.16 -6.08
CA GLU A 57 -49.56 51.31 -5.38
C GLU A 57 -50.69 51.15 -6.39
N VAL A 58 -51.19 49.92 -6.53
CA VAL A 58 -52.42 49.65 -7.28
C VAL A 58 -53.58 50.15 -6.42
N ASP A 59 -53.95 51.41 -6.59
CA ASP A 59 -55.13 52.01 -5.98
C ASP A 59 -56.42 51.40 -6.58
N PRO A 60 -57.34 50.80 -5.78
CA PRO A 60 -58.54 50.12 -6.27
C PRO A 60 -59.65 51.03 -6.83
N SER A 61 -59.32 52.27 -7.21
CA SER A 61 -60.26 53.28 -7.71
C SER A 61 -60.31 53.40 -9.24
N SER A 62 -59.53 52.59 -9.97
CA SER A 62 -59.43 52.59 -11.44
C SER A 62 -60.57 51.88 -12.16
N ILE A 63 -61.81 51.98 -11.65
CA ILE A 63 -62.98 51.77 -12.51
C ILE A 63 -63.16 53.06 -13.30
N VAL A 64 -62.63 53.05 -14.51
CA VAL A 64 -62.44 54.22 -15.36
C VAL A 64 -63.78 54.81 -15.81
N ASN A 65 -64.26 55.84 -15.12
CA ASN A 65 -65.20 56.81 -15.71
C ASN A 65 -64.37 57.87 -16.44
N THR A 66 -63.86 57.52 -17.63
CA THR A 66 -62.91 58.34 -18.42
C THR A 66 -63.41 59.77 -18.62
N GLU A 67 -64.72 59.95 -18.77
CA GLU A 67 -65.35 61.27 -18.99
C GLU A 67 -65.28 62.18 -17.76
N VAL A 68 -65.46 61.64 -16.55
CA VAL A 68 -65.40 62.41 -15.29
C VAL A 68 -63.96 62.82 -15.00
N ASP A 69 -63.01 61.92 -15.24
CA ASP A 69 -61.58 62.20 -15.06
C ASP A 69 -61.05 63.22 -16.07
N ALA A 70 -61.47 63.14 -17.33
CA ALA A 70 -61.18 64.16 -18.33
C ALA A 70 -61.74 65.55 -17.95
N ARG A 71 -62.91 65.60 -17.31
CA ARG A 71 -63.50 66.87 -16.86
C ARG A 71 -62.79 67.44 -15.64
N ILE A 72 -62.39 66.61 -14.68
CA ILE A 72 -61.63 67.03 -13.49
C ILE A 72 -60.27 67.57 -13.90
N THR A 73 -59.58 66.92 -14.83
CA THR A 73 -58.27 67.39 -15.33
C THR A 73 -58.38 68.72 -16.08
N GLU A 74 -59.43 68.91 -16.89
CA GLU A 74 -59.71 70.19 -17.54
C GLU A 74 -59.97 71.32 -16.54
N LEU A 75 -60.73 71.05 -15.47
CA LEU A 75 -61.00 72.03 -14.41
C LEU A 75 -59.75 72.37 -13.59
N HIS A 76 -58.86 71.41 -13.35
CA HIS A 76 -57.57 71.68 -12.73
C HIS A 76 -56.73 72.63 -13.59
N LYS A 77 -56.66 72.41 -14.91
CA LYS A 77 -55.97 73.34 -15.83
C LYS A 77 -56.58 74.74 -15.80
N GLN A 78 -57.90 74.84 -15.74
CA GLN A 78 -58.61 76.13 -15.61
C GLN A 78 -58.30 76.82 -14.28
N LEU A 79 -58.21 76.05 -13.18
CA LEU A 79 -57.80 76.56 -11.88
C LEU A 79 -56.38 77.11 -11.94
N ASP A 80 -55.43 76.38 -12.56
CA ASP A 80 -54.05 76.82 -12.68
C ASP A 80 -53.96 78.17 -13.43
N ILE A 81 -54.68 78.32 -14.54
CA ILE A 81 -54.74 79.58 -15.31
C ILE A 81 -55.37 80.72 -14.49
N LEU A 82 -56.44 80.43 -13.73
CA LEU A 82 -57.09 81.42 -12.87
C LEU A 82 -56.17 81.84 -11.71
N SER A 83 -55.41 80.91 -11.14
CA SER A 83 -54.49 81.17 -10.02
C SER A 83 -53.30 82.05 -10.40
N LEU A 84 -52.93 82.10 -11.68
CA LEU A 84 -51.89 83.00 -12.19
C LEU A 84 -52.35 84.46 -12.28
N ASN A 85 -53.66 84.70 -12.45
CA ASN A 85 -54.23 86.03 -12.68
C ASN A 85 -55.02 86.57 -11.49
N PHE A 86 -55.52 85.68 -10.61
CA PHE A 86 -56.42 86.01 -9.51
C PHE A 86 -55.92 85.38 -8.20
N THR A 87 -56.12 86.09 -7.08
CA THR A 87 -55.85 85.57 -5.74
C THR A 87 -56.91 84.53 -5.34
N ASP A 88 -56.56 83.62 -4.41
CA ASP A 88 -57.44 82.54 -3.90
C ASP A 88 -58.82 82.99 -3.38
N GLN A 89 -59.03 84.29 -3.13
CA GLN A 89 -60.30 84.86 -2.68
C GLN A 89 -61.24 85.27 -3.85
N HIS A 90 -60.82 85.13 -5.11
CA HIS A 90 -61.64 85.50 -6.26
C HIS A 90 -62.81 84.52 -6.43
N PRO A 91 -64.04 85.01 -6.71
CA PRO A 91 -65.24 84.16 -6.82
C PRO A 91 -65.08 83.02 -7.83
N ASP A 92 -64.37 83.24 -8.94
CA ASP A 92 -64.17 82.23 -9.99
C ASP A 92 -63.22 81.09 -9.57
N VAL A 93 -62.20 81.38 -8.75
CA VAL A 93 -61.29 80.35 -8.21
C VAL A 93 -62.03 79.47 -7.22
N ILE A 94 -62.88 80.07 -6.38
CA ILE A 94 -63.71 79.35 -5.41
C ILE A 94 -64.75 78.47 -6.13
N ALA A 95 -65.39 78.99 -7.18
CA ALA A 95 -66.36 78.24 -7.98
C ALA A 95 -65.74 77.01 -8.63
N THR A 96 -64.55 77.15 -9.25
CA THR A 96 -63.84 76.04 -9.90
C THR A 96 -63.37 75.00 -8.88
N LYS A 97 -62.79 75.41 -7.73
CA LYS A 97 -62.42 74.49 -6.64
C LYS A 97 -63.61 73.69 -6.12
N ARG A 98 -64.76 74.35 -5.93
CA ARG A 98 -65.99 73.68 -5.50
C ARG A 98 -66.49 72.66 -6.52
N LEU A 99 -66.38 72.97 -7.81
CA LEU A 99 -66.82 72.09 -8.89
C LEU A 99 -65.93 70.84 -8.99
N ILE A 100 -64.61 70.99 -8.80
CA ILE A 100 -63.66 69.87 -8.71
C ILE A 100 -64.06 68.92 -7.56
N ILE A 101 -64.28 69.47 -6.35
CA ILE A 101 -64.68 68.67 -5.18
C ILE A 101 -65.99 67.92 -5.46
N GLN A 102 -66.99 68.59 -6.03
CA GLN A 102 -68.28 67.98 -6.35
C GLN A 102 -68.14 66.83 -7.37
N LEU A 103 -67.29 66.99 -8.38
CA LEU A 103 -67.03 65.92 -9.35
C LEU A 103 -66.26 64.76 -8.73
N GLN A 104 -65.35 65.04 -7.80
CA GLN A 104 -64.58 64.02 -7.10
C GLN A 104 -65.46 63.21 -6.14
N ASP A 105 -66.35 63.87 -5.40
CA ASP A 105 -67.37 63.20 -4.58
C ASP A 105 -68.31 62.35 -5.43
N ARG A 106 -68.71 62.84 -6.61
CA ARG A 106 -69.51 62.07 -7.57
C ARG A 106 -68.76 60.83 -8.06
N LYS A 107 -67.46 60.93 -8.36
CA LYS A 107 -66.62 59.79 -8.74
C LYS A 107 -66.62 58.71 -7.66
N VAL A 108 -66.46 59.09 -6.40
CA VAL A 108 -66.48 58.15 -5.26
C VAL A 108 -67.88 57.51 -5.10
N ALA A 109 -68.94 58.30 -5.22
CA ALA A 109 -70.31 57.81 -5.12
C ALA A 109 -70.70 56.86 -6.27
N ASP A 110 -70.27 57.17 -7.49
CA ASP A 110 -70.51 56.31 -8.65
C ASP A 110 -69.68 55.02 -8.52
N ALA A 111 -68.41 55.09 -8.10
CA ALA A 111 -67.60 53.90 -7.80
C ALA A 111 -68.23 53.00 -6.71
N ALA A 112 -68.88 53.59 -5.71
CA ALA A 112 -69.62 52.83 -4.69
C ALA A 112 -70.87 52.13 -5.26
N LYS A 113 -71.57 52.74 -6.24
CA LYS A 113 -72.71 52.12 -6.92
C LYS A 113 -72.27 50.96 -7.82
N TYR A 114 -71.14 51.09 -8.52
CA TYR A 114 -70.57 50.00 -9.32
C TYR A 114 -70.18 48.79 -8.45
N LYS A 115 -69.65 49.01 -7.24
CA LYS A 115 -69.39 47.91 -6.27
C LYS A 115 -70.66 47.13 -5.88
N SER A 116 -71.84 47.74 -5.87
CA SER A 116 -73.10 47.08 -5.52
C SER A 116 -73.86 46.45 -6.70
N SER A 117 -73.49 46.75 -7.95
CA SER A 117 -74.22 46.32 -9.16
C SER A 117 -73.51 45.25 -9.99
N SER A 118 -72.36 44.73 -9.54
CA SER A 118 -71.55 43.74 -10.27
C SER A 118 -71.96 42.28 -10.08
N PHE A 119 -73.21 41.99 -9.69
CA PHE A 119 -73.72 40.60 -9.64
C PHE A 119 -74.98 40.44 -10.51
N ASP A 120 -74.81 40.63 -11.81
CA ASP A 120 -75.72 40.10 -12.83
C ASP A 120 -74.94 39.08 -13.69
N PRO A 121 -75.03 37.77 -13.38
CA PRO A 121 -74.27 36.72 -14.06
C PRO A 121 -74.57 36.58 -15.57
N GLY A 122 -75.62 37.22 -16.09
CA GLY A 122 -76.09 37.01 -17.46
C GLY A 122 -75.62 38.04 -18.50
N ARG A 123 -75.04 39.17 -18.10
CA ARG A 123 -74.82 40.32 -19.00
C ARG A 123 -73.42 40.45 -19.60
N ASN A 124 -72.45 39.68 -19.10
CA ASN A 124 -71.04 39.71 -19.54
C ASN A 124 -70.64 38.56 -20.47
N TYR A 125 -71.58 37.75 -20.96
CA TYR A 125 -71.31 36.72 -21.96
C TYR A 125 -71.25 37.34 -23.36
N SER A 126 -70.19 38.10 -23.66
CA SER A 126 -69.85 38.31 -25.06
C SER A 126 -69.27 37.00 -25.62
N PRO A 127 -69.76 36.50 -26.77
CA PRO A 127 -69.28 35.23 -27.33
C PRO A 127 -67.75 35.24 -27.59
N MET A 128 -67.16 36.43 -27.76
CA MET A 128 -65.71 36.63 -27.87
C MET A 128 -64.97 36.33 -26.55
N LEU A 129 -65.48 36.76 -25.39
CA LEU A 129 -64.86 36.46 -24.09
C LEU A 129 -64.93 34.97 -23.78
N GLN A 130 -66.03 34.29 -24.16
CA GLN A 130 -66.13 32.84 -24.01
C GLN A 130 -65.06 32.11 -24.84
N GLN A 131 -64.82 32.56 -26.07
CA GLN A 131 -63.77 32.01 -26.93
C GLN A 131 -62.36 32.25 -26.35
N LEU A 132 -62.09 33.45 -25.81
CA LEU A 132 -60.80 33.76 -25.19
C LEU A 132 -60.56 32.96 -23.90
N ASN A 133 -61.60 32.78 -23.07
CA ASN A 133 -61.51 31.95 -21.88
C ASN A 133 -61.22 30.48 -22.24
N LEU A 134 -61.85 29.95 -23.30
CA LEU A 134 -61.54 28.61 -23.79
C LEU A 134 -60.08 28.50 -24.26
N ALA A 135 -59.60 29.48 -25.04
CA ALA A 135 -58.20 29.54 -25.47
C ALA A 135 -57.22 29.65 -24.29
N LEU A 136 -57.58 30.39 -23.24
CA LEU A 136 -56.79 30.48 -22.01
C LEU A 136 -56.71 29.11 -21.32
N THR A 137 -57.84 28.41 -21.16
CA THR A 137 -57.84 27.08 -20.52
C THR A 137 -57.03 26.04 -21.30
N ASP A 138 -57.08 26.06 -22.63
CA ASP A 138 -56.26 25.19 -23.48
C ASP A 138 -54.75 25.51 -23.34
N SER A 139 -54.42 26.81 -23.32
CA SER A 139 -53.05 27.27 -23.10
C SER A 139 -52.52 26.93 -21.71
N GLU A 140 -53.33 27.05 -20.66
CA GLU A 140 -52.99 26.63 -19.30
C GLU A 140 -52.79 25.12 -19.19
N ALA A 141 -53.66 24.33 -19.82
CA ALA A 141 -53.48 22.87 -19.91
C ALA A 141 -52.17 22.53 -20.65
N LYS A 142 -51.84 23.27 -21.71
CA LYS A 142 -50.57 23.11 -22.44
C LYS A 142 -49.37 23.43 -21.54
N VAL A 143 -49.38 24.55 -20.83
CA VAL A 143 -48.32 24.92 -19.88
C VAL A 143 -48.18 23.86 -18.79
N ALA A 144 -49.28 23.38 -18.20
CA ALA A 144 -49.26 22.33 -17.20
C ALA A 144 -48.62 21.03 -17.74
N SER A 145 -48.98 20.63 -18.97
CA SER A 145 -48.38 19.47 -19.63
C SER A 145 -46.87 19.63 -19.89
N MET A 146 -46.42 20.84 -20.26
CA MET A 146 -45.00 21.12 -20.50
C MET A 146 -44.20 21.19 -19.21
N ARG A 147 -44.80 21.70 -18.13
CA ARG A 147 -44.18 21.68 -16.79
C ARG A 147 -43.93 20.25 -16.32
N ALA A 148 -44.92 19.37 -16.46
CA ALA A 148 -44.76 17.95 -16.13
C ALA A 148 -43.65 17.28 -16.98
N ARG A 149 -43.55 17.62 -18.27
CA ARG A 149 -42.45 17.13 -19.11
C ARG A 149 -41.08 17.63 -18.66
N VAL A 150 -40.97 18.92 -18.31
CA VAL A 150 -39.70 19.50 -17.82
C VAL A 150 -39.28 18.85 -16.51
N GLU A 151 -40.22 18.56 -15.61
CA GLU A 151 -39.96 17.83 -14.37
C GLU A 151 -39.38 16.43 -14.65
N GLU A 152 -40.07 15.63 -15.47
CA GLU A 152 -39.60 14.29 -15.88
C GLU A 152 -38.20 14.32 -16.52
N TYR A 153 -37.95 15.25 -17.45
CA TYR A 153 -36.64 15.37 -18.08
C TYR A 153 -35.57 15.87 -17.12
N THR A 154 -35.94 16.68 -16.13
CA THR A 154 -35.01 17.14 -15.09
C THR A 154 -34.58 15.97 -14.22
N ASP A 155 -35.53 15.13 -13.81
CA ASP A 155 -35.25 13.94 -13.01
C ASP A 155 -34.39 12.94 -13.78
N ARG A 156 -34.73 12.68 -15.04
CA ARG A 156 -33.92 11.82 -15.92
C ARG A 156 -32.50 12.36 -16.10
N TYR A 157 -32.35 13.67 -16.34
CA TYR A 157 -31.03 14.30 -16.44
C TYR A 157 -30.23 14.15 -15.14
N ASN A 158 -30.85 14.40 -13.98
CA ASN A 158 -30.20 14.27 -12.68
C ASN A 158 -29.76 12.83 -12.39
N GLN A 159 -30.58 11.85 -12.74
CA GLN A 159 -30.26 10.43 -12.61
C GLN A 159 -29.09 10.04 -13.52
N LEU A 160 -29.09 10.45 -14.79
CA LEU A 160 -27.98 10.18 -15.71
C LEU A 160 -26.70 10.89 -15.25
N LYS A 161 -26.81 12.11 -14.72
CA LYS A 161 -25.69 12.89 -14.21
C LYS A 161 -25.04 12.22 -13.00
N SER A 162 -25.83 11.70 -12.05
CA SER A 162 -25.30 10.96 -10.90
C SER A 162 -24.59 9.69 -11.35
N MET A 163 -25.21 8.90 -12.23
CA MET A 163 -24.61 7.69 -12.79
C MET A 163 -23.32 7.98 -13.57
N SER A 164 -23.29 9.06 -14.37
CA SER A 164 -22.11 9.44 -15.14
C SER A 164 -20.90 9.77 -14.26
N ASN A 165 -21.12 10.20 -13.01
CA ASN A 165 -20.04 10.49 -12.07
C ASN A 165 -19.65 9.24 -11.26
N THR A 166 -20.63 8.46 -10.79
CA THR A 166 -20.36 7.31 -9.91
C THR A 166 -19.87 6.07 -10.65
N VAL A 167 -20.34 5.82 -11.87
CA VAL A 167 -19.99 4.60 -12.62
C VAL A 167 -18.49 4.53 -12.93
N PRO A 168 -17.84 5.59 -13.47
CA PRO A 168 -16.40 5.55 -13.73
C PRO A 168 -15.56 5.33 -12.47
N GLU A 169 -15.97 5.91 -11.34
CA GLU A 169 -15.29 5.75 -10.06
C GLU A 169 -15.39 4.29 -9.56
N VAL A 170 -16.58 3.70 -9.63
CA VAL A 170 -16.81 2.29 -9.27
C VAL A 170 -16.06 1.35 -10.22
N GLU A 171 -16.05 1.61 -11.53
CA GLU A 171 -15.29 0.83 -12.50
C GLU A 171 -13.78 0.89 -12.23
N ALA A 172 -13.24 2.07 -11.93
CA ALA A 172 -11.83 2.25 -11.57
C ALA A 172 -11.48 1.51 -10.26
N ALA A 173 -12.34 1.62 -9.24
CA ALA A 173 -12.16 0.91 -7.97
C ALA A 173 -12.20 -0.62 -8.15
N LEU A 174 -13.13 -1.14 -8.96
CA LEU A 174 -13.19 -2.56 -9.30
C LEU A 174 -11.97 -3.02 -10.10
N ALA A 175 -11.49 -2.22 -11.05
CA ALA A 175 -10.29 -2.54 -11.82
C ALA A 175 -9.05 -2.60 -10.91
N GLN A 176 -8.92 -1.65 -9.99
CA GLN A 176 -7.85 -1.64 -8.98
C GLN A 176 -7.96 -2.87 -8.06
N LEU A 177 -9.13 -3.15 -7.50
CA LEU A 177 -9.35 -4.30 -6.62
C LEU A 177 -9.02 -5.62 -7.32
N ASN A 178 -9.42 -5.78 -8.58
CA ASN A 178 -9.08 -6.96 -9.38
C ASN A 178 -7.56 -7.07 -9.60
N ARG A 179 -6.88 -5.96 -9.90
CA ARG A 179 -5.42 -5.96 -10.05
C ARG A 179 -4.72 -6.39 -8.76
N ASP A 180 -5.13 -5.80 -7.63
CA ASP A 180 -4.55 -6.07 -6.32
C ASP A 180 -4.84 -7.52 -5.89
N TYR A 181 -6.05 -8.02 -6.16
CA TYR A 181 -6.41 -9.42 -5.96
C TYR A 181 -5.49 -10.36 -6.77
N GLN A 182 -5.27 -10.08 -8.06
CA GLN A 182 -4.40 -10.91 -8.90
C GLN A 182 -2.95 -10.91 -8.42
N VAL A 183 -2.43 -9.74 -8.01
CA VAL A 183 -1.07 -9.62 -7.44
C VAL A 183 -0.97 -10.44 -6.15
N ASN A 184 -1.93 -10.29 -5.24
CA ASN A 184 -1.94 -11.00 -3.96
C ASN A 184 -2.09 -12.51 -4.16
N LYS A 185 -2.97 -12.95 -5.06
CA LYS A 185 -3.14 -14.35 -5.42
C LYS A 185 -1.82 -14.93 -5.97
N THR A 186 -1.20 -14.26 -6.92
CA THR A 186 0.06 -14.73 -7.52
C THR A 186 1.19 -14.79 -6.48
N ASN A 187 1.27 -13.80 -5.58
CA ASN A 187 2.25 -13.80 -4.50
C ASN A 187 2.00 -14.94 -3.49
N TYR A 188 0.74 -15.16 -3.13
CA TYR A 188 0.35 -16.28 -2.29
C TYR A 188 0.72 -17.63 -2.91
N GLU A 189 0.42 -17.83 -4.19
CA GLU A 189 0.77 -19.05 -4.93
C GLU A 189 2.28 -19.29 -4.95
N ARG A 190 3.09 -18.25 -5.22
CA ARG A 190 4.57 -18.34 -5.16
C ARG A 190 5.08 -18.68 -3.76
N LEU A 191 4.51 -18.09 -2.72
CA LEU A 191 4.90 -18.37 -1.33
C LEU A 191 4.53 -19.79 -0.93
N LEU A 192 3.37 -20.27 -1.38
CA LEU A 192 2.91 -21.62 -1.16
C LEU A 192 3.83 -22.64 -1.83
N GLU A 193 4.19 -22.40 -3.10
CA GLU A 193 5.13 -23.22 -3.85
C GLU A 193 6.50 -23.27 -3.17
N ARG A 194 7.05 -22.12 -2.76
CA ARG A 194 8.31 -22.04 -2.00
C ARG A 194 8.25 -22.78 -0.66
N ARG A 195 7.12 -22.72 0.04
CA ARG A 195 6.93 -23.44 1.31
C ARG A 195 6.97 -24.94 1.07
N GLU A 196 6.28 -25.43 0.05
CA GLU A 196 6.23 -26.86 -0.23
C GLU A 196 7.58 -27.38 -0.73
N SER A 197 8.28 -26.62 -1.58
CA SER A 197 9.64 -26.99 -2.01
C SER A 197 10.64 -27.01 -0.85
N ALA A 198 10.59 -26.04 0.07
CA ALA A 198 11.39 -26.04 1.29
C ALA A 198 11.07 -27.24 2.21
N LYS A 199 9.79 -27.61 2.32
CA LYS A 199 9.36 -28.79 3.09
C LYS A 199 9.86 -30.09 2.46
N ILE A 200 9.82 -30.21 1.13
CA ILE A 200 10.39 -31.35 0.40
C ILE A 200 11.90 -31.40 0.59
N ALA A 201 12.60 -30.27 0.43
CA ALA A 201 14.05 -30.16 0.64
C ALA A 201 14.45 -30.51 2.08
N SER A 202 13.67 -30.09 3.09
CA SER A 202 13.90 -30.45 4.50
C SER A 202 13.73 -31.95 4.74
N LYS A 203 12.70 -32.59 4.16
CA LYS A 203 12.51 -34.04 4.21
C LYS A 203 13.66 -34.78 3.52
N LEU A 204 14.08 -34.30 2.34
CA LEU A 204 15.22 -34.87 1.61
C LEU A 204 16.54 -34.67 2.35
N GLY A 205 16.80 -33.50 2.93
CA GLY A 205 18.02 -33.21 3.69
C GLY A 205 18.10 -34.01 5.00
N SER A 206 16.96 -34.31 5.63
CA SER A 206 16.90 -35.22 6.77
C SER A 206 17.16 -36.67 6.36
N ALA A 207 16.71 -37.10 5.17
CA ALA A 207 17.00 -38.43 4.61
C ALA A 207 18.41 -38.54 3.99
N SER A 208 18.95 -37.45 3.44
CA SER A 208 20.22 -37.37 2.71
C SER A 208 21.40 -36.94 3.59
N LYS A 209 21.20 -36.81 4.91
CA LYS A 209 22.31 -36.68 5.88
C LYS A 209 23.12 -37.98 6.05
N LEU A 210 23.06 -38.90 5.08
CA LEU A 210 24.14 -39.81 4.77
C LEU A 210 25.19 -39.01 4.00
N MET A 211 26.21 -38.52 4.73
CA MET A 211 27.44 -38.05 4.12
C MET A 211 27.93 -39.12 3.14
N SER A 212 27.86 -38.84 1.83
CA SER A 212 28.53 -39.64 0.82
C SER A 212 30.03 -39.43 0.95
N PHE A 213 30.64 -40.13 1.91
CA PHE A 213 32.08 -40.32 1.95
C PHE A 213 32.47 -41.15 0.73
N LYS A 214 32.89 -40.47 -0.35
CA LYS A 214 33.55 -41.14 -1.45
C LYS A 214 34.99 -41.39 -1.02
N ILE A 215 35.32 -42.64 -0.71
CA ILE A 215 36.69 -43.06 -0.44
C ILE A 215 37.44 -42.92 -1.77
N ILE A 216 38.23 -41.84 -1.90
CA ILE A 216 39.03 -41.56 -3.10
C ILE A 216 40.27 -42.47 -3.13
N ASP A 217 40.84 -42.75 -1.95
CA ASP A 217 41.99 -43.63 -1.81
C ASP A 217 41.82 -44.48 -0.53
N PRO A 218 41.65 -45.80 -0.64
CA PRO A 218 41.56 -46.67 0.52
C PRO A 218 42.91 -46.68 1.29
N PRO A 219 42.89 -46.80 2.62
CA PRO A 219 44.12 -46.83 3.40
C PRO A 219 44.98 -48.02 2.98
N THR A 220 46.16 -47.75 2.41
CA THR A 220 47.15 -48.76 2.08
C THR A 220 47.90 -49.17 3.35
N VAL A 221 48.10 -50.48 3.50
CA VAL A 221 48.90 -51.04 4.59
C VAL A 221 50.37 -50.79 4.22
N PRO A 222 51.17 -50.12 5.06
CA PRO A 222 52.56 -49.83 4.72
C PRO A 222 53.35 -51.14 4.57
N GLU A 223 54.01 -51.32 3.43
CA GLU A 223 54.85 -52.50 3.12
C GLU A 223 56.14 -52.53 3.95
N SER A 224 56.53 -51.41 4.55
CA SER A 224 57.68 -51.32 5.45
C SER A 224 57.25 -50.93 6.87
N PRO A 225 57.81 -51.58 7.90
CA PRO A 225 57.52 -51.22 9.29
C PRO A 225 58.05 -49.81 9.55
N SER A 226 57.17 -48.90 9.96
CA SER A 226 57.51 -47.52 10.38
C SER A 226 58.14 -47.44 11.78
N GLY A 227 58.39 -48.60 12.41
CA GLY A 227 59.07 -48.70 13.70
C GLY A 227 60.58 -48.50 13.59
N PRO A 228 61.26 -48.26 14.73
CA PRO A 228 62.70 -48.04 14.75
C PRO A 228 63.47 -49.24 14.17
N MET A 229 64.59 -48.98 13.51
CA MET A 229 65.49 -49.97 12.90
C MET A 229 65.92 -51.02 13.95
N ARG A 230 65.25 -52.18 13.93
CA ARG A 230 65.34 -53.20 14.99
C ARG A 230 66.72 -53.86 15.03
N ASP A 231 67.34 -54.03 13.87
CA ASP A 231 68.71 -54.49 13.66
C ASP A 231 69.75 -53.57 14.34
N ALA A 232 69.59 -52.26 14.17
CA ALA A 232 70.45 -51.27 14.80
C ALA A 232 70.31 -51.26 16.33
N LEU A 233 69.08 -51.37 16.85
CA LEU A 233 68.82 -51.40 18.30
C LEU A 233 69.41 -52.63 18.98
N TYR A 234 69.26 -53.84 18.43
CA TYR A 234 69.85 -55.03 19.04
C TYR A 234 71.37 -55.02 18.99
N SER A 235 71.95 -54.53 17.90
CA SER A 235 73.41 -54.33 17.81
C SER A 235 73.88 -53.38 18.90
N MET A 236 73.19 -52.25 19.07
CA MET A 236 73.52 -51.26 20.11
C MET A 236 73.44 -51.85 21.51
N VAL A 237 72.38 -52.59 21.84
CA VAL A 237 72.20 -53.23 23.16
C VAL A 237 73.25 -54.30 23.40
N PHE A 238 73.59 -55.11 22.40
CA PHE A 238 74.63 -56.15 22.51
C PHE A 238 76.00 -55.53 22.84
N PHE A 239 76.42 -54.52 22.09
CA PHE A 239 77.68 -53.83 22.36
C PHE A 239 77.67 -53.06 23.69
N ALA A 240 76.54 -52.43 24.04
CA ALA A 240 76.39 -51.75 25.33
C ALA A 240 76.49 -52.73 26.51
N ALA A 241 75.85 -53.90 26.43
CA ALA A 241 75.91 -54.93 27.48
C ALA A 241 77.32 -55.54 27.61
N LEU A 242 78.00 -55.79 26.48
CA LEU A 242 79.38 -56.27 26.48
C LEU A 242 80.33 -55.24 27.10
N GLY A 243 80.19 -53.97 26.70
CA GLY A 243 80.95 -52.85 27.27
C GLY A 243 80.70 -52.68 28.77
N ALA A 244 79.43 -52.73 29.20
CA ALA A 244 79.05 -52.65 30.61
C ALA A 244 79.62 -53.83 31.43
N GLY A 245 79.58 -55.06 30.89
CA GLY A 245 80.17 -56.22 31.54
C GLY A 245 81.68 -56.09 31.74
N ILE A 246 82.40 -55.61 30.73
CA ILE A 246 83.84 -55.33 30.82
C ILE A 246 84.11 -54.21 31.83
N ALA A 247 83.34 -53.12 31.80
CA ALA A 247 83.49 -52.00 32.72
C ALA A 247 83.27 -52.43 34.18
N VAL A 248 82.25 -53.25 34.44
CA VAL A 248 81.97 -53.81 35.77
C VAL A 248 83.09 -54.76 36.21
N ALA A 249 83.57 -55.65 35.33
CA ALA A 249 84.69 -56.53 35.62
C ALA A 249 85.98 -55.74 35.94
N PHE A 250 86.24 -54.67 35.19
CA PHE A 250 87.35 -53.76 35.43
C PHE A 250 87.23 -53.02 36.77
N ALA A 251 86.04 -52.47 37.08
CA ALA A 251 85.78 -51.83 38.36
C ALA A 251 85.96 -52.79 39.55
N LEU A 252 85.45 -54.03 39.43
CA LEU A 252 85.66 -55.09 40.42
C LEU A 252 87.14 -55.46 40.58
N SER A 253 87.88 -55.52 39.48
CA SER A 253 89.33 -55.74 39.49
C SER A 253 90.08 -54.62 40.22
N GLN A 254 89.64 -53.38 40.06
CA GLN A 254 90.25 -52.23 40.75
C GLN A 254 89.94 -52.21 42.25
N LEU A 255 88.73 -52.63 42.64
CA LEU A 255 88.30 -52.71 44.05
C LEU A 255 88.96 -53.86 44.82
N ARG A 256 89.44 -54.90 44.13
CA ARG A 256 90.21 -56.01 44.71
C ARG A 256 91.58 -56.11 44.05
N PRO A 257 92.52 -55.19 44.35
CA PRO A 257 93.87 -55.28 43.82
C PRO A 257 94.52 -56.59 44.30
N SER A 258 94.68 -57.53 43.37
CA SER A 258 95.38 -58.78 43.60
C SER A 258 96.77 -58.68 42.96
N PHE A 259 97.83 -58.77 43.77
CA PHE A 259 99.20 -58.75 43.26
C PHE A 259 99.53 -60.11 42.64
N HIS A 260 99.61 -60.17 41.31
CA HIS A 260 99.87 -61.41 40.58
C HIS A 260 101.37 -61.71 40.40
N THR A 261 102.24 -60.72 40.56
CA THR A 261 103.68 -60.84 40.31
C THR A 261 104.49 -60.28 41.47
N GLN A 262 105.59 -60.97 41.81
CA GLN A 262 106.49 -60.59 42.91
C GLN A 262 107.10 -59.19 42.72
N SER A 263 107.38 -58.82 41.47
CA SER A 263 107.88 -57.50 41.09
C SER A 263 106.89 -56.38 41.44
N SER A 264 105.60 -56.58 41.18
CA SER A 264 104.55 -55.61 41.49
C SER A 264 104.37 -55.41 43.00
N LEU A 265 104.56 -56.46 43.80
CA LEU A 265 104.53 -56.35 45.26
C LEU A 265 105.73 -55.54 45.78
N ARG A 266 106.94 -55.77 45.24
CA ARG A 266 108.16 -55.05 45.62
C ARG A 266 108.07 -53.55 45.31
N GLU A 267 107.55 -53.21 44.14
CA GLU A 267 107.45 -51.83 43.65
C GLU A 267 106.48 -50.99 44.49
N ILE A 268 105.35 -51.56 44.90
CA ILE A 268 104.32 -50.84 45.67
C ILE A 268 104.64 -50.80 47.16
N THR A 269 105.20 -51.88 47.72
CA THR A 269 105.46 -51.97 49.17
C THR A 269 106.85 -51.46 49.57
N GLY A 270 107.77 -51.28 48.63
CA GLY A 270 109.14 -50.82 48.88
C GLY A 270 110.01 -51.79 49.68
N ARG A 271 109.54 -53.04 49.89
CA ARG A 271 110.22 -54.06 50.70
C ARG A 271 110.79 -55.19 49.84
N PRO A 272 112.00 -55.70 50.14
CA PRO A 272 112.57 -56.83 49.42
C PRO A 272 111.77 -58.12 49.69
N VAL A 273 111.37 -58.82 48.63
CA VAL A 273 110.70 -60.13 48.70
C VAL A 273 111.75 -61.19 49.03
N ILE A 274 111.67 -61.79 50.22
CA ILE A 274 112.69 -62.71 50.78
C ILE A 274 112.56 -64.13 50.21
N GLY A 275 111.42 -64.47 49.62
CA GLY A 275 111.19 -65.74 48.94
C GLY A 275 109.75 -65.87 48.45
N SER A 276 109.51 -66.81 47.53
CA SER A 276 108.17 -67.10 47.01
C SER A 276 107.88 -68.58 47.07
N ILE A 277 106.71 -68.93 47.58
CA ILE A 277 106.23 -70.32 47.55
C ILE A 277 105.46 -70.48 46.23
N PRO A 278 105.92 -71.35 45.31
CA PRO A 278 105.16 -71.60 44.09
C PRO A 278 103.83 -72.27 44.44
N MET A 279 102.74 -71.78 43.86
CA MET A 279 101.44 -72.41 44.03
C MET A 279 101.43 -73.76 43.30
N ILE A 280 101.43 -74.86 44.06
CA ILE A 280 101.35 -76.22 43.51
C ILE A 280 99.87 -76.60 43.41
N TRP A 281 99.34 -76.58 42.18
CA TRP A 281 97.93 -76.86 41.93
C TRP A 281 97.61 -78.34 42.06
N THR A 282 96.59 -78.66 42.85
CA THR A 282 96.10 -80.03 43.02
C THR A 282 95.34 -80.49 41.76
N SER A 283 95.33 -81.79 41.44
CA SER A 283 94.60 -82.34 40.27
C SER A 283 93.09 -81.99 40.27
N LYS A 284 92.50 -81.79 41.45
CA LYS A 284 91.11 -81.30 41.60
C LYS A 284 90.96 -79.83 41.21
N GLU A 285 91.87 -78.95 41.64
CA GLU A 285 91.84 -77.51 41.32
C GLU A 285 92.12 -77.24 39.84
N GLN A 286 92.99 -78.04 39.21
CA GLN A 286 93.22 -77.96 37.76
C GLN A 286 91.96 -78.32 36.96
N LYS A 287 91.19 -79.33 37.40
CA LYS A 287 89.91 -79.69 36.79
C LYS A 287 88.86 -78.60 37.00
N GLU A 288 88.75 -78.03 38.20
CA GLU A 288 87.86 -76.90 38.50
C GLU A 288 88.17 -75.66 37.65
N ARG A 289 89.45 -75.32 37.49
CA ARG A 289 89.88 -74.21 36.62
C ARG A 289 89.51 -74.46 35.15
N LYS A 290 89.77 -75.67 34.64
CA LYS A 290 89.39 -76.04 33.26
C LYS A 290 87.87 -75.97 33.10
N LYS A 291 87.08 -76.47 34.05
CA LYS A 291 85.61 -76.35 34.03
C LYS A 291 85.15 -74.90 33.99
N ARG A 292 85.75 -74.00 34.79
CA ARG A 292 85.42 -72.57 34.77
C ARG A 292 85.74 -71.94 33.41
N LEU A 293 86.88 -72.26 32.81
CA LEU A 293 87.25 -71.77 31.47
C LEU A 293 86.31 -72.31 30.39
N PHE A 294 85.93 -73.60 30.45
CA PHE A 294 84.94 -74.18 29.54
C PHE A 294 83.55 -73.56 29.75
N ALA A 295 83.12 -73.32 30.99
CA ALA A 295 81.87 -72.65 31.29
C ALA A 295 81.84 -71.21 30.76
N LEU A 296 82.94 -70.46 30.91
CA LEU A 296 83.10 -69.14 30.31
C LEU A 296 83.03 -69.20 28.78
N GLY A 297 83.75 -70.13 28.16
CA GLY A 297 83.69 -70.35 26.71
C GLY A 297 82.28 -70.69 26.20
N LEU A 298 81.57 -71.58 26.89
CA LEU A 298 80.18 -71.92 26.60
C LEU A 298 79.23 -70.73 26.77
N SER A 299 79.44 -69.91 27.80
CA SER A 299 78.63 -68.70 28.01
C SER A 299 78.83 -67.67 26.90
N LEU A 300 80.07 -67.47 26.43
CA LEU A 300 80.36 -66.60 25.27
C LEU A 300 79.71 -67.15 24.00
N LEU A 301 79.86 -68.44 23.72
CA LEU A 301 79.25 -69.08 22.54
C LEU A 301 77.73 -68.98 22.57
N SER A 302 77.11 -69.17 23.73
CA SER A 302 75.66 -68.99 23.90
C SER A 302 75.23 -67.55 23.64
N LEU A 303 75.98 -66.56 24.14
CA LEU A 303 75.69 -65.13 23.91
C LEU A 303 75.77 -64.76 22.42
N PHE A 304 76.85 -65.14 21.73
CA PHE A 304 77.02 -64.88 20.30
C PHE A 304 76.01 -65.67 19.45
N GLY A 305 75.68 -66.91 19.83
CA GLY A 305 74.67 -67.72 19.17
C GLY A 305 73.27 -67.10 19.28
N LEU A 306 72.91 -66.58 20.46
CA LEU A 306 71.62 -65.94 20.70
C LEU A 306 71.49 -64.62 19.90
N TYR A 307 72.57 -63.84 19.81
CA TYR A 307 72.65 -62.67 18.93
C TYR A 307 72.46 -63.05 17.45
N GLY A 308 73.14 -64.10 16.97
CA GLY A 308 73.03 -64.57 15.59
C GLY A 308 71.61 -65.05 15.23
N VAL A 309 70.95 -65.79 16.12
CA VAL A 309 69.55 -66.23 15.94
C VAL A 309 68.59 -65.04 15.90
N LEU A 310 68.81 -64.01 16.72
CA LEU A 310 67.98 -62.81 16.72
C LEU A 310 68.11 -62.00 15.42
N MET A 311 69.32 -61.89 14.87
CA MET A 311 69.54 -61.26 13.56
C MET A 311 68.89 -62.03 12.41
N LEU A 312 69.05 -63.37 12.39
CA LEU A 312 68.50 -64.24 11.33
C LEU A 312 66.96 -64.28 11.31
N LYS A 313 66.31 -64.14 12.48
CA LYS A 313 64.84 -64.09 12.57
C LYS A 313 64.25 -62.81 11.98
N MET A 314 65.06 -61.77 11.77
CA MET A 314 64.59 -60.43 11.43
C MET A 314 65.09 -59.91 10.08
N SER A 315 66.02 -60.64 9.43
CA SER A 315 66.21 -60.59 7.99
C SER A 315 65.11 -61.36 7.26
#